data_AF-A0A821XKX4-F1
#
_entry.id   AF-A0A821XKX4-F1
#
_cell.length_a   1.000
_cell.length_b   1.000
_cell.length_c   1.000
_cell.angle_alpha   90.00
_cell.angle_beta   90.00
_cell.angle_gamma   90.00
#
_symmetry.space_group_name_H-M   'P 1'
#
loop_
_entity.id
_entity.type
_entity.pdbx_description
1 polymer ?
#
loop_
_entity_poly.entity_id
_entity_poly.type
_entity_poly.pdbx_seq_one_letter_code
_entity_poly.pdbx_strand_id
1 'polypeptide(L)'
;MFLQSYRFRLKTASETFTQQNNNVSNSNTLLIYFKGEKGLTQTLFVPLNKLNEDIYENKIELLDVGNLLLAHVKLDANNIKWKLNWIELERDNENGEKIIFNFPINRWLDSNQNQKLNIFIKEGPAQLAPIYTIIIRTGTISSCCQANIHLALIGDGASTIPFDLNSNSSLIQCTTKNLFQSGSKDIFYISSLESVDIGQLFYLHIQCDSRDNLPYYCESIEVINNLTDEKYFFLINHWFGPNLEQKISVPVIDRNKGSNIFTISIKTTDISDSSSQNMISIHMNFANGKSYNETLSSSETHQIPFQKDNIDFFLAIIDNIGDTE
;
A
#
# COMPACT_ATOMS: atom_id res chain seq x y z
N MET A 1 14.10 -16.40 34.61
CA MET A 1 13.28 -15.51 33.75
C MET A 1 13.79 -14.11 34.00
N PHE A 2 14.53 -13.53 33.05
CA PHE A 2 15.14 -12.21 33.25
C PHE A 2 14.21 -11.13 32.73
N LEU A 3 14.05 -10.06 33.50
CA LEU A 3 13.34 -8.85 33.09
C LEU A 3 14.35 -7.83 32.56
N GLN A 4 13.93 -7.07 31.57
CA GLN A 4 14.70 -6.00 30.97
C GLN A 4 13.90 -4.69 31.01
N SER A 5 14.56 -3.63 31.46
CA SER A 5 13.97 -2.31 31.56
C SER A 5 14.05 -1.59 30.21
N TYR A 6 12.95 -0.94 29.85
CA TYR A 6 12.83 -0.09 28.67
C TYR A 6 12.22 1.26 29.04
N ARG A 7 12.67 2.31 28.36
CA ARG A 7 11.94 3.57 28.24
C ARG A 7 10.96 3.43 27.09
N PHE A 8 9.67 3.32 27.43
CA PHE A 8 8.57 3.17 26.48
C PHE A 8 7.98 4.53 26.16
N ARG A 9 7.84 4.81 24.86
CA ARG A 9 7.19 6.00 24.34
C ARG A 9 6.12 5.61 23.33
N LEU A 10 5.00 6.32 23.33
CA LEU A 10 3.89 6.08 22.42
C LEU A 10 3.25 7.41 22.04
N LYS A 11 2.90 7.58 20.77
CA LYS A 11 2.23 8.79 20.29
C LYS A 11 0.93 8.45 19.57
N THR A 12 -0.13 9.18 19.89
CA THR A 12 -1.44 9.10 19.23
C THR A 12 -1.70 10.35 18.39
N ALA A 13 -2.73 10.33 17.54
CA ALA A 13 -3.17 11.54 16.83
C ALA A 13 -4.23 12.31 17.64
N SER A 14 -4.44 13.58 17.31
CA SER A 14 -5.45 14.47 17.90
C SER A 14 -6.90 14.05 17.63
N GLU A 15 -7.12 13.22 16.61
CA GLU A 15 -8.46 12.79 16.20
C GLU A 15 -8.89 11.54 16.97
N THR A 16 -9.92 11.68 17.81
CA THR A 16 -10.66 10.54 18.38
C THR A 16 -12.04 10.48 17.73
N PHE A 17 -12.44 9.32 17.20
CA PHE A 17 -13.79 9.13 16.67
C PHE A 17 -14.57 8.27 17.66
N THR A 18 -15.35 8.93 18.52
CA THR A 18 -16.35 8.32 19.39
C THR A 18 -17.72 8.53 18.77
N GLN A 19 -18.39 7.45 18.35
CA GLN A 19 -19.84 7.53 18.19
C GLN A 19 -20.44 7.52 19.61
N GLN A 20 -20.76 8.72 20.09
CA GLN A 20 -21.41 9.05 21.37
C GLN A 20 -20.49 9.23 22.60
N ASN A 21 -20.56 10.48 23.11
CA ASN A 21 -20.19 10.98 24.43
C ASN A 21 -18.70 11.05 24.83
N ASN A 22 -18.29 12.26 25.21
CA ASN A 22 -16.95 12.71 25.59
C ASN A 22 -16.37 12.10 26.89
N ASN A 23 -16.63 10.83 27.19
CA ASN A 23 -16.03 10.15 28.34
C ASN A 23 -15.40 8.84 27.87
N VAL A 24 -14.09 8.87 27.57
CA VAL A 24 -13.28 7.66 27.48
C VAL A 24 -13.27 7.03 28.87
N SER A 25 -14.03 5.95 29.07
CA SER A 25 -14.09 5.24 30.35
C SER A 25 -12.71 4.69 30.73
N ASN A 26 -12.43 4.58 32.04
CA ASN A 26 -11.19 3.98 32.57
C ASN A 26 -10.97 2.51 32.17
N SER A 27 -11.97 1.87 31.55
CA SER A 27 -11.88 0.49 31.05
C SER A 27 -11.21 0.36 29.69
N ASN A 28 -11.15 1.44 28.88
CA ASN A 28 -10.61 1.36 27.53
C ASN A 28 -9.08 1.34 27.56
N THR A 29 -8.48 0.31 26.97
CA THR A 29 -7.06 0.01 27.13
C THR A 29 -6.43 -0.43 25.79
N LEU A 30 -5.22 0.03 25.51
CA LEU A 30 -4.36 -0.59 24.51
C LEU A 30 -3.62 -1.77 25.13
N LEU A 31 -3.77 -2.92 24.50
CA LEU A 31 -3.05 -4.15 24.80
C LEU A 31 -1.85 -4.23 23.86
N ILE A 32 -0.64 -4.17 24.43
CA ILE A 32 0.60 -4.15 23.65
C ILE A 32 1.49 -5.28 24.15
N TYR A 33 2.02 -6.11 23.26
CA TYR A 33 3.09 -7.04 23.62
C TYR A 33 4.05 -7.19 22.45
N PHE A 34 5.28 -7.58 22.76
CA PHE A 34 6.34 -7.65 21.77
C PHE A 34 6.76 -9.09 21.56
N LYS A 35 7.10 -9.43 20.32
CA LYS A 35 7.76 -10.68 19.97
C LYS A 35 9.22 -10.37 19.68
N GLY A 36 10.11 -11.13 20.29
CA GLY A 36 11.53 -11.16 19.96
C GLY A 36 11.96 -12.57 19.53
N GLU A 37 13.26 -12.74 19.32
CA GLU A 37 13.88 -14.00 18.91
C GLU A 37 13.61 -15.17 19.87
N LYS A 38 13.54 -14.89 21.19
CA LYS A 38 13.38 -15.91 22.24
C LYS A 38 11.93 -16.12 22.68
N GLY A 39 10.96 -15.40 22.09
CA GLY A 39 9.54 -15.57 22.40
C GLY A 39 8.74 -14.27 22.51
N LEU A 40 7.71 -14.28 23.37
CA LEU A 40 6.77 -13.17 23.56
C LEU A 40 6.95 -12.55 24.94
N THR A 41 6.83 -11.22 25.02
CA THR A 41 6.74 -10.51 26.30
C THR A 41 5.37 -10.72 26.94
N GLN A 42 5.27 -10.38 28.22
CA GLN A 42 3.98 -10.12 28.84
C GLN A 42 3.25 -8.96 28.13
N THR A 43 1.93 -8.94 28.25
CA THR A 43 1.09 -7.84 27.74
C THR A 43 1.18 -6.63 28.65
N LEU A 44 1.53 -5.50 28.05
CA LEU A 44 1.41 -4.16 28.60
C LEU A 44 -0.01 -3.65 28.38
N PHE A 45 -0.58 -3.07 29.42
CA PHE A 45 -1.90 -2.47 29.42
C PHE A 45 -1.72 -0.95 29.55
N VAL A 46 -2.04 -0.21 28.48
CA VAL A 46 -1.94 1.25 28.45
C VAL A 46 -3.35 1.85 28.42
N PRO A 47 -3.85 2.39 29.55
CA PRO A 47 -5.17 3.00 29.60
C PRO A 47 -5.28 4.19 28.65
N LEU A 48 -6.34 4.25 27.84
CA LEU A 48 -6.53 5.32 26.85
C LEU A 48 -6.67 6.70 27.49
N ASN A 49 -7.21 6.78 28.71
CA ASN A 49 -7.35 8.05 29.45
C ASN A 49 -5.99 8.68 29.82
N LYS A 50 -4.89 7.93 29.74
CA LYS A 50 -3.52 8.43 29.90
C LYS A 50 -2.89 8.84 28.58
N LEU A 51 -3.55 8.56 27.46
CA LEU A 51 -3.10 8.92 26.12
C LEU A 51 -3.77 10.24 25.73
N ASN A 52 -2.96 11.27 25.57
CA ASN A 52 -3.33 12.57 25.03
C ASN A 52 -2.67 12.76 23.66
N GLU A 53 -2.85 13.92 23.03
CA GLU A 53 -2.26 14.22 21.70
C GLU A 53 -0.71 14.25 21.72
N ASP A 54 -0.12 14.27 22.92
CA ASP A 54 1.32 14.29 23.17
C ASP A 54 1.94 12.88 23.23
N ILE A 55 3.24 12.82 23.52
CA ILE A 55 3.97 11.57 23.71
C ILE A 55 3.70 11.05 25.13
N TYR A 56 3.05 9.89 25.22
CA TYR A 56 3.01 9.10 26.46
C TYR A 56 4.37 8.45 26.68
N GLU A 57 4.97 8.65 27.86
CA GLU A 57 6.26 8.09 28.21
C GLU A 57 6.22 7.41 29.58
N ASN A 58 6.78 6.20 29.66
CA ASN A 58 6.91 5.48 30.93
C ASN A 58 8.13 4.55 30.94
N LYS A 59 8.67 4.25 32.13
CA LYS A 59 9.62 3.15 32.30
C LYS A 59 8.85 1.87 32.53
N ILE A 60 9.17 0.83 31.75
CA ILE A 60 8.52 -0.47 31.84
C ILE A 60 9.57 -1.57 31.95
N GLU A 61 9.17 -2.70 32.54
CA GLU A 61 9.98 -3.92 32.57
C GLU A 61 9.26 -5.00 31.77
N LEU A 62 9.96 -5.56 30.79
CA LEU A 62 9.45 -6.62 29.92
C LEU A 62 10.31 -7.87 30.06
N LEU A 63 9.75 -9.02 29.78
CA LEU A 63 10.50 -10.26 29.65
C LEU A 63 11.63 -10.08 28.61
N ASP A 64 12.85 -10.50 28.93
CA ASP A 64 13.92 -10.55 27.92
C ASP A 64 13.60 -11.64 26.88
N VAL A 65 13.22 -11.19 25.69
CA VAL A 65 12.92 -12.03 24.53
C VAL A 65 13.99 -11.93 23.45
N GLY A 66 15.20 -11.47 23.79
CA GLY A 66 16.27 -11.21 22.80
C GLY A 66 16.04 -9.91 22.04
N ASN A 67 16.51 -9.84 20.80
CA ASN A 67 16.19 -8.68 19.97
C ASN A 67 14.70 -8.70 19.64
N LEU A 68 14.07 -7.55 19.85
CA LEU A 68 12.65 -7.39 19.53
C LEU A 68 12.51 -7.43 18.00
N LEU A 69 11.41 -8.00 17.51
CA LEU A 69 11.14 -8.18 16.07
C LEU A 69 9.81 -7.54 15.64
N LEU A 70 8.77 -7.60 16.47
CA LEU A 70 7.48 -6.98 16.18
C LEU A 70 6.72 -6.62 17.46
N ALA A 71 5.81 -5.65 17.34
CA ALA A 71 4.83 -5.26 18.32
C ALA A 71 3.46 -5.74 17.88
N HIS A 72 2.74 -6.35 18.81
CA HIS A 72 1.33 -6.63 18.68
C HIS A 72 0.55 -5.57 19.42
N VAL A 73 -0.39 -4.92 18.73
CA VAL A 73 -1.26 -3.91 19.34
C VAL A 73 -2.72 -4.29 19.10
N LYS A 74 -3.51 -4.29 20.17
CA LYS A 74 -4.96 -4.47 20.13
C LYS A 74 -5.63 -3.38 20.97
N LEU A 75 -6.74 -2.86 20.46
CA LEU A 75 -7.62 -1.98 21.23
C LEU A 75 -8.69 -2.82 21.94
N ASP A 76 -8.72 -2.71 23.27
CA ASP A 76 -9.77 -3.29 24.11
C ASP A 76 -10.65 -2.16 24.65
N ALA A 77 -11.72 -1.88 23.94
CA ALA A 77 -12.63 -0.78 24.19
C ALA A 77 -14.01 -1.08 23.58
N ASN A 78 -15.02 -0.27 23.90
CA ASN A 78 -16.37 -0.43 23.36
C ASN A 78 -16.71 0.73 22.42
N ASN A 79 -16.96 0.44 21.13
CA ASN A 79 -17.38 1.41 20.11
C ASN A 79 -16.46 2.64 19.96
N ILE A 80 -15.16 2.44 20.18
CA ILE A 80 -14.12 3.48 20.05
C ILE A 80 -13.22 3.17 18.86
N LYS A 81 -12.86 4.22 18.13
CA LYS A 81 -11.74 4.22 17.20
C LYS A 81 -10.63 5.12 17.72
N TRP A 82 -9.40 4.63 17.68
CA TRP A 82 -8.24 5.36 18.19
C TRP A 82 -7.09 5.36 17.19
N LYS A 83 -6.60 6.53 16.80
CA LYS A 83 -5.48 6.64 15.86
C LYS A 83 -4.14 6.61 16.60
N LEU A 84 -3.33 5.61 16.27
CA LEU A 84 -2.02 5.39 16.87
C LEU A 84 -0.93 5.67 15.84
N ASN A 85 0.02 6.56 16.16
CA ASN A 85 1.05 6.99 15.22
C ASN A 85 2.29 6.10 15.29
N TRP A 86 2.86 5.91 16.47
CA TRP A 86 4.05 5.07 16.65
C TRP A 86 4.22 4.61 18.10
N ILE A 87 4.99 3.55 18.28
CA ILE A 87 5.53 3.06 19.55
C ILE A 87 7.05 3.06 19.46
N GLU A 88 7.73 3.41 20.55
CA GLU A 88 9.17 3.37 20.66
C GLU A 88 9.58 2.74 21.99
N LEU A 89 10.61 1.89 21.95
CA LEU A 89 11.25 1.31 23.12
C LEU A 89 12.74 1.63 23.08
N GLU A 90 13.28 2.14 24.17
CA GLU A 90 14.71 2.43 24.33
C GLU A 90 15.28 1.64 25.51
N ARG A 91 16.40 0.96 25.32
CA ARG A 91 17.18 0.29 26.38
C ARG A 91 18.67 0.55 26.18
N ASP A 92 19.46 0.34 27.22
CA ASP A 92 20.92 0.32 27.10
C ASP A 92 21.39 -1.12 26.79
N ASN A 93 22.42 -1.25 25.95
CA ASN A 93 23.12 -2.50 25.72
C ASN A 93 24.17 -2.76 26.83
N GLU A 94 24.84 -3.90 26.77
CA GLU A 94 25.89 -4.27 27.75
C GLU A 94 27.05 -3.28 27.80
N ASN A 95 27.27 -2.52 26.73
CA ASN A 95 28.31 -1.49 26.60
C ASN A 95 27.83 -0.10 27.04
N GLY A 96 26.56 0.06 27.47
CA GLY A 96 25.96 1.33 27.84
C GLY A 96 25.52 2.20 26.66
N GLU A 97 25.49 1.66 25.44
CA GLU A 97 24.95 2.35 24.27
C GLU A 97 23.44 2.15 24.17
N LYS A 98 22.75 3.19 23.73
CA LYS A 98 21.29 3.18 23.58
C LYS A 98 20.88 2.41 22.33
N ILE A 99 20.04 1.39 22.53
CA ILE A 99 19.30 0.72 21.48
C ILE A 99 17.88 1.26 21.49
N ILE A 100 17.43 1.74 20.32
CA ILE A 100 16.08 2.27 20.11
C ILE A 100 15.36 1.36 19.11
N PHE A 101 14.22 0.82 19.51
CA PHE A 101 13.29 0.07 18.68
C PHE A 101 12.10 0.95 18.35
N ASN A 102 11.90 1.27 17.07
CA ASN A 102 10.79 2.10 16.62
C ASN A 102 9.79 1.28 15.80
N PHE A 103 8.52 1.45 16.12
CA PHE A 103 7.36 0.78 15.55
C PHE A 103 6.40 1.83 14.98
N PRO A 104 6.52 2.21 13.70
CA PRO A 104 5.57 3.10 13.06
C PRO A 104 4.24 2.39 12.82
N ILE A 105 3.12 3.07 13.11
CA ILE A 105 1.77 2.48 13.08
C ILE A 105 0.84 3.30 12.18
N ASN A 106 0.71 4.61 12.44
CA ASN A 106 -0.18 5.56 11.75
C ASN A 106 -1.56 4.98 11.35
N ARG A 107 -2.19 4.18 12.21
CA ARG A 107 -3.42 3.43 11.91
C ARG A 107 -4.53 3.73 12.92
N TRP A 108 -5.77 3.72 12.43
CA TRP A 108 -6.96 3.66 13.28
C TRP A 108 -7.15 2.24 13.81
N LEU A 109 -7.16 2.10 15.12
CA LEU A 109 -7.60 0.88 15.80
C LEU A 109 -9.10 0.97 16.02
N ASP A 110 -9.84 0.02 15.47
CA ASP A 110 -11.29 -0.07 15.63
C ASP A 110 -11.66 -1.23 16.55
N SER A 111 -12.22 -0.90 17.72
CA SER A 111 -12.64 -1.89 18.71
C SER A 111 -13.70 -2.86 18.18
N ASN A 112 -14.54 -2.43 17.23
CA ASN A 112 -15.61 -3.26 16.68
C ASN A 112 -15.10 -4.34 15.73
N GLN A 113 -13.88 -4.17 15.21
CA GLN A 113 -13.31 -5.07 14.22
C GLN A 113 -12.36 -6.11 14.83
N ASN A 114 -12.20 -6.13 16.17
CA ASN A 114 -11.30 -7.04 16.89
C ASN A 114 -9.88 -7.12 16.26
N GLN A 115 -9.42 -6.01 15.68
CA GLN A 115 -8.18 -5.98 14.92
C GLN A 115 -6.98 -6.15 15.85
N LYS A 116 -6.09 -7.06 15.47
CA LYS A 116 -4.76 -7.22 16.06
C LYS A 116 -3.74 -6.78 15.02
N LEU A 117 -3.00 -5.72 15.33
CA LEU A 117 -1.93 -5.22 14.46
C LEU A 117 -0.63 -5.93 14.76
N ASN A 118 0.10 -6.33 13.72
CA ASN A 118 1.48 -6.81 13.81
C ASN A 118 2.38 -5.73 13.18
N ILE A 119 3.26 -5.12 13.97
CA ILE A 119 4.11 -4.01 13.52
C ILE A 119 5.56 -4.44 13.69
N PHE A 120 6.31 -4.53 12.60
CA PHE A 120 7.70 -5.00 12.65
C PHE A 120 8.67 -3.92 13.14
N ILE A 121 9.75 -4.35 13.76
CA ILE A 121 10.82 -3.48 14.22
C ILE A 121 11.65 -3.02 13.05
N LYS A 122 12.09 -1.78 13.20
CA LYS A 122 13.14 -1.22 12.40
C LYS A 122 14.45 -1.20 13.19
N GLU A 123 15.49 -1.82 12.66
CA GLU A 123 16.85 -1.64 13.15
C GLU A 123 17.51 -0.41 12.50
N GLY A 124 18.15 0.44 13.31
CA GLY A 124 18.98 1.55 12.85
C GLY A 124 18.46 2.98 13.13
N PRO A 125 19.36 3.98 13.16
CA PRO A 125 19.02 5.35 13.56
C PRO A 125 18.04 5.99 12.55
N ALA A 126 16.85 6.32 13.03
CA ALA A 126 15.95 7.37 12.50
C ALA A 126 15.65 7.50 10.99
N GLN A 127 15.95 6.52 10.12
CA GLN A 127 15.60 6.61 8.68
C GLN A 127 14.51 5.60 8.27
N LEU A 128 13.23 5.99 8.26
CA LEU A 128 12.06 5.13 8.00
C LEU A 128 12.39 4.01 6.97
N ALA A 129 12.30 2.75 7.35
CA ALA A 129 12.60 1.65 6.44
C ALA A 129 11.43 1.49 5.45
N PRO A 130 11.70 1.25 4.16
CA PRO A 130 10.64 1.10 3.17
C PRO A 130 9.84 -0.17 3.45
N ILE A 131 8.51 -0.04 3.54
CA ILE A 131 7.56 -1.15 3.57
C ILE A 131 7.39 -1.70 2.15
N TYR A 132 7.34 -0.81 1.16
CA TYR A 132 7.32 -1.17 -0.25
C TYR A 132 8.51 -0.56 -0.99
N THR A 133 9.07 -1.32 -1.92
CA THR A 133 9.99 -0.80 -2.94
C THR A 133 9.27 -0.83 -4.28
N ILE A 134 9.14 0.33 -4.92
CA ILE A 134 8.51 0.47 -6.24
C ILE A 134 9.60 0.79 -7.26
N ILE A 135 9.67 -0.01 -8.31
CA ILE A 135 10.65 0.12 -9.39
C ILE A 135 9.88 0.39 -10.67
N ILE A 136 10.06 1.59 -11.23
CA ILE A 136 9.42 1.99 -12.48
C ILE A 136 10.46 1.95 -13.60
N ARG A 137 10.09 1.31 -14.71
CA ARG A 137 10.86 1.34 -15.96
C ARG A 137 10.13 2.20 -16.99
N THR A 138 10.80 3.25 -17.43
CA THR A 138 10.35 4.11 -18.52
C THR A 138 10.97 3.60 -19.81
N GLY A 139 10.16 3.37 -20.85
CA GLY A 139 10.68 2.81 -22.09
C GLY A 139 11.63 3.76 -22.84
N THR A 140 12.36 3.22 -23.81
CA THR A 140 13.41 3.93 -24.57
C THR A 140 12.89 4.73 -25.76
N ILE A 141 11.59 4.65 -26.05
CA ILE A 141 10.94 5.45 -27.10
C ILE A 141 10.78 6.86 -26.53
N SER A 142 11.06 7.89 -27.34
CA SER A 142 11.14 9.31 -26.95
C SER A 142 9.98 9.75 -26.02
N SER A 143 10.21 9.67 -24.71
CA SER A 143 9.29 10.06 -23.66
C SER A 143 9.80 11.34 -23.01
N CYS A 144 8.91 12.30 -22.77
CA CYS A 144 9.29 13.57 -22.18
C CYS A 144 9.26 13.49 -20.65
N CYS A 145 10.37 13.92 -20.03
CA CYS A 145 10.60 13.87 -18.60
C CYS A 145 9.89 15.01 -17.88
N GLN A 146 8.62 14.84 -17.52
CA GLN A 146 7.90 15.76 -16.61
C GLN A 146 6.53 15.23 -16.13
N ALA A 147 6.31 13.91 -16.14
CA ALA A 147 5.09 13.30 -15.62
C ALA A 147 5.02 13.36 -14.08
N ASN A 148 3.83 13.65 -13.56
CA ASN A 148 3.48 13.38 -12.17
C ASN A 148 2.76 12.03 -12.12
N ILE A 149 3.33 11.07 -11.39
CA ILE A 149 2.78 9.71 -11.30
C ILE A 149 2.24 9.49 -9.89
N HIS A 150 0.95 9.22 -9.82
CA HIS A 150 0.27 8.79 -8.61
C HIS A 150 -0.06 7.30 -8.70
N LEU A 151 0.23 6.56 -7.64
CA LEU A 151 -0.04 5.13 -7.57
C LEU A 151 -1.02 4.81 -6.45
N ALA A 152 -1.87 3.80 -6.64
CA ALA A 152 -2.59 3.15 -5.56
C ALA A 152 -2.46 1.63 -5.65
N LEU A 153 -2.08 1.00 -4.54
CA LEU A 153 -1.91 -0.45 -4.42
C LEU A 153 -3.24 -1.07 -3.96
N ILE A 154 -3.69 -2.12 -4.65
CA ILE A 154 -4.96 -2.81 -4.40
C ILE A 154 -4.70 -4.29 -4.17
N GLY A 155 -5.14 -4.79 -3.02
CA GLY A 155 -5.06 -6.20 -2.64
C GLY A 155 -6.29 -6.66 -1.85
N ASP A 156 -6.26 -7.88 -1.33
CA ASP A 156 -7.41 -8.56 -0.70
C ASP A 156 -7.73 -8.02 0.68
N GLY A 157 -6.71 -7.55 1.39
CA GLY A 157 -6.88 -6.91 2.67
C GLY A 157 -7.40 -5.48 2.52
N ALA A 158 -6.94 -4.74 1.50
CA ALA A 158 -7.23 -3.32 1.37
C ALA A 158 -6.84 -2.66 0.05
N SER A 159 -7.12 -1.36 -0.02
CA SER A 159 -6.65 -0.44 -1.06
C SER A 159 -6.00 0.77 -0.41
N THR A 160 -4.88 1.24 -0.97
CA THR A 160 -4.28 2.51 -0.53
C THR A 160 -4.97 3.70 -1.17
N ILE A 161 -4.89 4.85 -0.53
CA ILE A 161 -5.18 6.12 -1.20
C ILE A 161 -4.07 6.37 -2.24
N PRO A 162 -4.37 6.99 -3.40
CA PRO A 162 -3.35 7.38 -4.36
C PRO A 162 -2.25 8.24 -3.71
N PHE A 163 -0.99 7.85 -3.91
CA PHE A 163 0.17 8.57 -3.40
C PHE A 163 1.05 9.08 -4.55
N ASP A 164 1.54 10.32 -4.41
CA ASP A 164 2.36 11.00 -5.40
C ASP A 164 3.83 10.60 -5.29
N LEU A 165 4.38 9.98 -6.34
CA LEU A 165 5.79 9.58 -6.41
C LEU A 165 6.75 10.75 -6.61
N ASN A 166 6.25 11.88 -7.14
CA ASN A 166 7.02 13.09 -7.32
C ASN A 166 7.13 13.91 -6.03
N SER A 167 6.39 13.53 -4.98
CA SER A 167 6.40 14.25 -3.71
C SER A 167 7.75 14.12 -2.99
N ASN A 168 8.29 15.24 -2.51
CA ASN A 168 9.47 15.27 -1.63
C ASN A 168 9.10 14.95 -0.17
N SER A 169 8.19 14.00 0.04
CA SER A 169 7.75 13.59 1.38
C SER A 169 8.81 12.74 2.05
N SER A 170 8.96 12.85 3.38
CA SER A 170 9.83 11.96 4.15
C SER A 170 9.42 10.48 4.07
N LEU A 171 8.21 10.20 3.59
CA LEU A 171 7.63 8.86 3.46
C LEU A 171 7.96 8.17 2.13
N ILE A 172 8.38 8.93 1.11
CA ILE A 172 8.70 8.43 -0.24
C ILE A 172 10.09 8.96 -0.61
N GLN A 173 11.08 8.07 -0.68
CA GLN A 173 12.43 8.44 -1.08
C GLN A 173 12.75 7.85 -2.46
N CYS A 174 13.36 8.63 -3.33
CA CYS A 174 13.83 8.14 -4.63
C CYS A 174 15.36 8.12 -4.70
N THR A 175 15.93 7.13 -5.41
CA THR A 175 17.37 7.08 -5.72
C THR A 175 17.78 8.03 -6.84
N THR A 176 16.86 8.45 -7.69
CA THR A 176 17.14 9.18 -8.93
C THR A 176 16.81 10.66 -8.78
N LYS A 177 17.71 11.55 -9.24
CA LYS A 177 17.48 13.01 -9.22
C LYS A 177 16.50 13.47 -10.30
N ASN A 178 16.58 12.86 -11.49
CA ASN A 178 15.71 13.16 -12.62
C ASN A 178 14.83 11.93 -12.88
N LEU A 179 13.59 12.00 -12.42
CA LEU A 179 12.63 10.90 -12.51
C LEU A 179 12.12 10.73 -13.94
N PHE A 180 11.76 9.50 -14.32
CA PHE A 180 10.95 9.18 -15.49
C PHE A 180 11.57 9.57 -16.84
N GLN A 181 12.91 9.51 -16.91
CA GLN A 181 13.67 9.75 -18.13
C GLN A 181 13.53 8.57 -19.10
N SER A 182 13.64 8.83 -20.40
CA SER A 182 13.57 7.75 -21.40
C SER A 182 14.66 6.71 -21.14
N GLY A 183 14.26 5.43 -21.06
CA GLY A 183 15.14 4.31 -20.70
C GLY A 183 15.56 4.27 -19.23
N SER A 184 14.98 5.08 -18.34
CA SER A 184 15.34 5.09 -16.92
C SER A 184 14.73 3.93 -16.14
N LYS A 185 15.42 3.61 -15.04
CA LYS A 185 14.90 2.79 -13.94
C LYS A 185 14.90 3.64 -12.69
N ASP A 186 13.71 4.00 -12.21
CA ASP A 186 13.51 4.81 -11.01
C ASP A 186 13.06 3.93 -9.85
N ILE A 187 13.68 4.10 -8.68
CA ILE A 187 13.43 3.27 -7.50
C ILE A 187 12.93 4.16 -6.37
N PHE A 188 11.73 3.85 -5.89
CA PHE A 188 11.05 4.54 -4.81
C PHE A 188 10.93 3.64 -3.59
N TYR A 189 11.30 4.18 -2.44
CA TYR A 189 11.24 3.56 -1.13
C TYR A 189 10.06 4.16 -0.37
N ILE A 190 8.99 3.38 -0.22
CA ILE A 190 7.75 3.80 0.40
C ILE A 190 7.73 3.30 1.84
N SER A 191 7.91 4.22 2.79
CA SER A 191 8.11 3.88 4.20
C SER A 191 6.85 4.02 5.05
N SER A 192 5.78 4.60 4.49
CA SER A 192 4.45 4.59 5.05
C SER A 192 3.45 4.80 3.92
N LEU A 193 2.53 3.86 3.76
CA LEU A 193 1.23 4.09 3.13
C LEU A 193 0.24 4.20 4.28
N GLU A 194 -0.85 4.95 4.13
CA GLU A 194 -1.90 4.97 5.16
C GLU A 194 -2.27 3.53 5.50
N SER A 195 -1.96 3.12 6.73
CA SER A 195 -1.44 1.78 7.02
C SER A 195 -2.52 0.71 7.04
N VAL A 196 -3.00 0.30 5.86
CA VAL A 196 -3.83 -0.89 5.73
C VAL A 196 -2.97 -2.06 5.33
N ASP A 197 -3.23 -3.22 5.94
CA ASP A 197 -2.69 -4.48 5.44
C ASP A 197 -3.35 -4.71 4.08
N ILE A 198 -2.60 -4.45 3.01
CA ILE A 198 -3.09 -4.58 1.65
C ILE A 198 -3.27 -6.06 1.30
N GLY A 199 -2.60 -6.95 2.04
CA GLY A 199 -2.53 -8.37 1.75
C GLY A 199 -1.88 -8.63 0.40
N GLN A 200 -2.37 -9.64 -0.32
CA GLN A 200 -1.87 -10.00 -1.64
C GLN A 200 -2.29 -8.96 -2.66
N LEU A 201 -1.34 -8.32 -3.35
CA LEU A 201 -1.67 -7.36 -4.40
C LEU A 201 -2.26 -8.07 -5.61
N PHE A 202 -3.25 -7.44 -6.24
CA PHE A 202 -3.80 -7.88 -7.52
C PHE A 202 -3.94 -6.78 -8.55
N TYR A 203 -4.10 -5.51 -8.14
CA TYR A 203 -4.13 -4.38 -9.07
C TYR A 203 -3.24 -3.23 -8.58
N LEU A 204 -2.75 -2.47 -9.56
CA LEU A 204 -2.07 -1.20 -9.40
C LEU A 204 -2.86 -0.16 -10.18
N HIS A 205 -3.43 0.83 -9.50
CA HIS A 205 -3.92 2.02 -10.20
C HIS A 205 -2.75 2.98 -10.45
N ILE A 206 -2.70 3.50 -11.67
CA ILE A 206 -1.74 4.50 -12.10
C ILE A 206 -2.54 5.68 -12.60
N GLN A 207 -2.30 6.84 -12.00
CA GLN A 207 -2.78 8.11 -12.50
C GLN A 207 -1.57 8.93 -12.91
N CYS A 208 -1.56 9.37 -14.16
CA CYS A 208 -0.49 10.20 -14.71
C CYS A 208 -1.07 11.55 -15.10
N ASP A 209 -0.42 12.61 -14.60
CA ASP A 209 -0.63 13.98 -15.03
C ASP A 209 0.65 14.46 -15.73
N SER A 210 0.60 14.53 -17.07
CA SER A 210 1.72 15.03 -17.87
C SER A 210 1.73 16.56 -17.85
N ARG A 211 2.72 17.17 -17.20
CA ARG A 211 2.91 18.62 -17.32
C ARG A 211 3.17 18.97 -18.78
N ASP A 212 2.62 20.11 -19.22
CA ASP A 212 2.78 20.66 -20.57
C ASP A 212 2.32 19.73 -21.72
N ASN A 213 1.44 18.77 -21.44
CA ASN A 213 0.87 17.88 -22.46
C ASN A 213 1.89 16.98 -23.17
N LEU A 214 2.99 16.66 -22.49
CA LEU A 214 4.05 15.85 -23.08
C LEU A 214 3.81 14.35 -22.87
N PRO A 215 3.98 13.50 -23.90
CA PRO A 215 3.72 12.08 -23.78
C PRO A 215 4.76 11.39 -22.89
N TYR A 216 4.28 10.52 -22.00
CA TYR A 216 5.08 9.67 -21.12
C TYR A 216 4.77 8.20 -21.39
N TYR A 217 5.81 7.37 -21.50
CA TYR A 217 5.65 5.94 -21.74
C TYR A 217 6.16 5.13 -20.57
N CYS A 218 5.26 4.44 -19.88
CA CYS A 218 5.61 3.51 -18.82
C CYS A 218 5.64 2.08 -19.38
N GLU A 219 6.78 1.42 -19.26
CA GLU A 219 6.96 0.04 -19.73
C GLU A 219 6.47 -0.94 -18.67
N SER A 220 7.02 -0.87 -17.45
CA SER A 220 6.65 -1.78 -16.36
C SER A 220 6.87 -1.16 -14.99
N ILE A 221 6.10 -1.67 -14.02
CA ILE A 221 6.26 -1.37 -12.60
C ILE A 221 6.43 -2.68 -11.83
N GLU A 222 7.40 -2.72 -10.93
CA GLU A 222 7.63 -3.81 -9.99
C GLU A 222 7.43 -3.27 -8.57
N VAL A 223 6.61 -3.95 -7.78
CA VAL A 223 6.33 -3.62 -6.38
C VAL A 223 6.83 -4.77 -5.52
N ILE A 224 7.70 -4.46 -4.56
CA ILE A 224 8.25 -5.41 -3.60
C ILE A 224 7.68 -5.06 -2.24
N ASN A 225 7.03 -6.01 -1.58
CA ASN A 225 6.69 -5.91 -0.17
C ASN A 225 7.92 -6.33 0.64
N ASN A 226 8.62 -5.38 1.24
CA ASN A 226 9.88 -5.65 1.95
C ASN A 226 9.65 -6.32 3.32
N LEU A 227 8.39 -6.49 3.76
CA LEU A 227 8.05 -7.23 4.98
C LEU A 227 7.83 -8.72 4.70
N THR A 228 7.31 -9.06 3.53
CA THR A 228 6.99 -10.45 3.13
C THR A 228 7.96 -11.00 2.08
N ASP A 229 8.84 -10.15 1.52
CA ASP A 229 9.70 -10.41 0.36
C ASP A 229 8.93 -10.79 -0.93
N GLU A 230 7.61 -10.56 -0.96
CA GLU A 230 6.78 -10.79 -2.13
C GLU A 230 7.04 -9.75 -3.21
N LYS A 231 7.03 -10.21 -4.47
CA LYS A 231 7.30 -9.39 -5.65
C LYS A 231 6.11 -9.46 -6.60
N TYR A 232 5.64 -8.28 -6.97
CA TYR A 232 4.49 -8.08 -7.84
C TYR A 232 4.95 -7.35 -9.09
N PHE A 233 4.58 -7.88 -10.25
CA PHE A 233 5.01 -7.33 -11.54
C PHE A 233 3.80 -6.85 -12.33
N PHE A 234 3.86 -5.62 -12.81
CA PHE A 234 2.83 -4.98 -13.61
C PHE A 234 3.45 -4.59 -14.95
N LEU A 235 2.94 -5.16 -16.05
CA LEU A 235 3.32 -4.74 -17.40
C LEU A 235 2.37 -3.62 -17.81
N ILE A 236 2.91 -2.42 -18.01
CA ILE A 236 2.10 -1.24 -18.27
C ILE A 236 1.99 -1.02 -19.78
N ASN A 237 3.12 -0.97 -20.49
CA ASN A 237 3.23 -0.75 -21.93
C ASN A 237 2.25 0.30 -22.47
N HIS A 238 2.09 1.41 -21.74
CA HIS A 238 1.04 2.40 -21.99
C HIS A 238 1.64 3.79 -22.19
N TRP A 239 1.10 4.50 -23.18
CA TRP A 239 1.39 5.92 -23.42
C TRP A 239 0.40 6.78 -22.66
N PHE A 240 0.90 7.50 -21.66
CA PHE A 240 0.17 8.58 -21.03
C PHE A 240 0.30 9.83 -21.89
N GLY A 241 -0.81 10.29 -22.45
CA GLY A 241 -0.87 11.34 -23.47
C GLY A 241 -1.33 12.72 -22.98
N PRO A 242 -1.48 13.69 -23.90
CA PRO A 242 -1.78 15.12 -23.67
C PRO A 242 -3.20 15.42 -23.14
N ASN A 243 -3.81 14.50 -22.40
CA ASN A 243 -5.11 14.76 -21.77
C ASN A 243 -4.87 15.03 -20.29
N LEU A 244 -5.66 15.96 -19.73
CA LEU A 244 -5.69 16.21 -18.30
C LEU A 244 -6.09 14.90 -17.60
N GLU A 245 -5.14 14.34 -16.84
CA GLU A 245 -5.27 13.15 -16.00
C GLU A 245 -5.74 11.87 -16.72
N GLN A 246 -4.80 10.97 -16.98
CA GLN A 246 -5.11 9.61 -17.43
C GLN A 246 -4.97 8.63 -16.28
N LYS A 247 -6.02 7.83 -16.05
CA LYS A 247 -6.05 6.78 -15.05
C LYS A 247 -6.24 5.41 -15.71
N ILE A 248 -5.42 4.46 -15.30
CA ILE A 248 -5.54 3.05 -15.65
C ILE A 248 -5.39 2.23 -14.37
N SER A 249 -6.04 1.07 -14.27
CA SER A 249 -5.60 0.02 -13.34
C SER A 249 -4.89 -1.04 -14.15
N VAL A 250 -3.96 -1.76 -13.54
CA VAL A 250 -3.20 -2.82 -14.19
C VAL A 250 -3.06 -3.97 -13.21
N PRO A 251 -3.36 -5.21 -13.61
CA PRO A 251 -3.28 -6.33 -12.70
C PRO A 251 -1.85 -6.86 -12.53
N VAL A 252 -1.65 -7.59 -11.43
CA VAL A 252 -0.42 -8.35 -11.18
C VAL A 252 -0.26 -9.47 -12.20
N ILE A 253 0.96 -9.64 -12.69
CA ILE A 253 1.38 -10.75 -13.55
C ILE A 253 2.10 -11.79 -12.72
N ASP A 254 1.63 -13.03 -12.83
CA ASP A 254 2.38 -14.18 -12.36
C ASP A 254 3.43 -14.57 -13.40
N ARG A 255 4.66 -14.06 -13.21
CA ARG A 255 5.78 -14.38 -14.11
C ARG A 255 6.12 -15.87 -14.15
N ASN A 256 5.76 -16.64 -13.12
CA ASN A 256 6.01 -18.09 -13.10
C ASN A 256 5.00 -18.85 -13.96
N LYS A 257 3.85 -18.25 -14.30
CA LYS A 257 2.80 -18.86 -15.12
C LYS A 257 2.84 -18.46 -16.60
N GLY A 258 3.68 -17.51 -17.00
CA GLY A 258 3.72 -17.05 -18.40
C GLY A 258 2.41 -16.39 -18.85
N SER A 259 1.80 -15.60 -17.97
CA SER A 259 0.53 -14.90 -18.25
C SER A 259 0.74 -13.76 -19.25
N ASN A 260 -0.20 -13.63 -20.19
CA ASN A 260 -0.24 -12.56 -21.18
C ASN A 260 -1.36 -11.58 -20.82
N ILE A 261 -1.09 -10.28 -20.95
CA ILE A 261 -2.10 -9.24 -20.73
C ILE A 261 -2.58 -8.74 -22.09
N PHE A 262 -3.90 -8.70 -22.25
CA PHE A 262 -4.56 -8.02 -23.35
C PHE A 262 -5.32 -6.82 -22.83
N THR A 263 -5.17 -5.69 -23.50
CA THR A 263 -6.03 -4.53 -23.29
C THR A 263 -7.17 -4.58 -24.30
N ILE A 264 -8.39 -4.62 -23.80
CA ILE A 264 -9.62 -4.60 -24.59
C ILE A 264 -10.16 -3.17 -24.55
N SER A 265 -10.22 -2.50 -25.70
CA SER A 265 -10.85 -1.18 -25.82
C SER A 265 -12.23 -1.29 -26.46
N ILE A 266 -13.25 -0.73 -25.83
CA ILE A 266 -14.63 -0.68 -26.33
C ILE A 266 -15.03 0.79 -26.49
N LYS A 267 -15.34 1.20 -27.72
CA LYS A 267 -15.92 2.52 -28.02
C LYS A 267 -17.43 2.37 -28.15
N THR A 268 -18.19 3.13 -27.36
CA THR A 268 -19.64 3.27 -27.52
C THR A 268 -19.97 4.43 -28.47
N THR A 269 -21.09 4.31 -29.18
CA THR A 269 -21.54 5.31 -30.17
C THR A 269 -22.17 6.54 -29.51
N ASP A 270 -22.30 7.62 -30.26
CA ASP A 270 -22.93 8.89 -29.89
C ASP A 270 -24.43 8.96 -30.26
N ILE A 271 -25.07 7.82 -30.53
CA ILE A 271 -26.49 7.73 -30.88
C ILE A 271 -27.32 7.56 -29.59
N SER A 272 -28.43 8.28 -29.48
CA SER A 272 -29.43 8.14 -28.40
C SER A 272 -30.01 6.71 -28.42
N ASP A 273 -30.01 6.05 -27.24
CA ASP A 273 -30.34 4.62 -26.98
C ASP A 273 -29.14 3.65 -26.89
N SER A 274 -27.90 4.13 -26.81
CA SER A 274 -26.71 3.27 -26.71
C SER A 274 -26.22 2.91 -25.31
N SER A 275 -26.85 3.39 -24.23
CA SER A 275 -26.54 2.92 -22.87
C SER A 275 -27.18 1.54 -22.64
N SER A 276 -26.49 0.47 -23.03
CA SER A 276 -26.98 -0.87 -22.75
C SER A 276 -26.88 -1.15 -21.25
N GLN A 277 -28.01 -1.34 -20.58
CA GLN A 277 -28.09 -1.98 -19.25
C GLN A 277 -27.73 -3.48 -19.29
N ASN A 278 -27.15 -3.96 -20.40
CA ASN A 278 -26.86 -5.36 -20.62
C ASN A 278 -25.39 -5.62 -20.32
N MET A 279 -25.15 -6.69 -19.55
CA MET A 279 -23.81 -7.18 -19.25
C MET A 279 -23.10 -7.58 -20.55
N ILE A 280 -22.09 -6.82 -20.94
CA ILE A 280 -21.23 -7.16 -22.08
C ILE A 280 -20.24 -8.22 -21.62
N SER A 281 -20.17 -9.34 -22.33
CA SER A 281 -19.19 -10.41 -22.06
C SER A 281 -18.32 -10.61 -23.28
N ILE A 282 -17.03 -10.82 -23.06
CA ILE A 282 -16.07 -11.19 -24.09
C ILE A 282 -15.75 -12.66 -23.97
N HIS A 283 -15.71 -13.32 -25.12
CA HIS A 283 -15.27 -14.69 -25.31
C HIS A 283 -14.15 -14.67 -26.35
N MET A 284 -12.91 -14.91 -25.93
CA MET A 284 -11.74 -15.03 -26.82
C MET A 284 -11.30 -16.48 -26.87
N ASN A 285 -11.16 -17.04 -28.08
CA ASN A 285 -10.60 -18.36 -28.30
C ASN A 285 -9.21 -18.24 -28.89
N PHE A 286 -8.25 -18.99 -28.35
CA PHE A 286 -6.85 -18.98 -28.77
C PHE A 286 -6.51 -20.22 -29.59
N ALA A 287 -5.53 -20.10 -30.48
CA ALA A 287 -5.12 -21.17 -31.40
C ALA A 287 -4.67 -22.45 -30.67
N ASN A 288 -4.18 -22.32 -29.45
CA ASN A 288 -3.79 -23.44 -28.58
C ASN A 288 -4.99 -24.17 -27.93
N GLY A 289 -6.23 -23.81 -28.27
CA GLY A 289 -7.45 -24.40 -27.74
C GLY A 289 -7.90 -23.83 -26.37
N LYS A 290 -7.20 -22.83 -25.83
CA LYS A 290 -7.66 -22.11 -24.63
C LYS A 290 -8.76 -21.10 -24.98
N SER A 291 -9.58 -20.79 -23.99
CA SER A 291 -10.62 -19.77 -24.09
C SER A 291 -10.59 -18.84 -22.88
N TYR A 292 -10.80 -17.55 -23.11
CA TYR A 292 -10.99 -16.53 -22.09
C TYR A 292 -12.43 -16.02 -22.17
N ASN A 293 -13.13 -16.06 -21.04
CA ASN A 293 -14.50 -15.59 -20.93
C ASN A 293 -14.61 -14.65 -19.73
N GLU A 294 -15.00 -13.40 -19.96
CA GLU A 294 -15.19 -12.43 -18.89
C GLU A 294 -16.37 -11.52 -19.18
N THR A 295 -17.16 -11.24 -18.14
CA THR A 295 -18.15 -10.18 -18.17
C THR A 295 -17.49 -8.85 -17.83
N LEU A 296 -17.54 -7.91 -18.76
CA LEU A 296 -16.92 -6.60 -18.65
C LEU A 296 -17.78 -5.68 -17.78
N SER A 297 -17.57 -5.75 -16.47
CA SER A 297 -18.29 -4.93 -15.49
C SER A 297 -17.47 -3.78 -14.92
N SER A 298 -16.15 -3.83 -15.06
CA SER A 298 -15.21 -2.91 -14.41
C SER A 298 -14.31 -2.26 -15.46
N SER A 299 -14.70 -1.08 -15.95
CA SER A 299 -13.86 -0.31 -16.88
C SER A 299 -12.70 0.35 -16.13
N GLU A 300 -11.54 0.37 -16.78
CA GLU A 300 -10.33 1.01 -16.30
C GLU A 300 -10.37 2.54 -16.41
N THR A 301 -11.22 3.05 -17.30
CA THR A 301 -11.32 4.48 -17.60
C THR A 301 -12.56 5.14 -17.02
N HIS A 302 -13.63 4.40 -16.76
CA HIS A 302 -14.89 4.98 -16.24
C HIS A 302 -15.54 4.13 -15.16
N GLN A 303 -16.04 4.78 -14.11
CA GLN A 303 -16.79 4.12 -13.01
C GLN A 303 -18.06 3.43 -13.49
N ILE A 304 -18.70 3.99 -14.51
CA ILE A 304 -19.84 3.38 -15.18
C ILE A 304 -19.40 3.11 -16.62
N PRO A 305 -19.16 1.84 -16.99
CA PRO A 305 -18.77 1.49 -18.35
C PRO A 305 -19.93 1.71 -19.33
N PHE A 306 -19.57 1.76 -20.61
CA PHE A 306 -20.50 1.80 -21.76
C PHE A 306 -21.41 3.02 -21.79
N GLN A 307 -20.97 4.13 -21.19
CA GLN A 307 -21.65 5.41 -21.34
C GLN A 307 -21.46 5.97 -22.74
N LYS A 308 -22.40 6.78 -23.19
CA LYS A 308 -22.45 7.31 -24.57
C LYS A 308 -21.15 8.03 -24.94
N ASP A 309 -20.62 7.72 -26.13
CA ASP A 309 -19.38 8.29 -26.70
C ASP A 309 -18.11 8.06 -25.85
N ASN A 310 -18.12 7.09 -24.92
CA ASN A 310 -16.94 6.73 -24.14
C ASN A 310 -16.09 5.68 -24.83
N ILE A 311 -14.78 5.72 -24.55
CA ILE A 311 -13.88 4.58 -24.75
C ILE A 311 -13.60 3.97 -23.38
N ASP A 312 -14.11 2.76 -23.18
CA ASP A 312 -13.85 1.96 -22.01
C ASP A 312 -12.71 0.99 -22.28
N PHE A 313 -11.76 0.93 -21.37
CA PHE A 313 -10.69 -0.06 -21.42
C PHE A 313 -10.94 -1.13 -20.37
N PHE A 314 -10.65 -2.38 -20.71
CA PHE A 314 -10.73 -3.55 -19.84
C PHE A 314 -9.46 -4.36 -19.99
N LEU A 315 -9.04 -5.03 -18.92
CA LEU A 315 -7.82 -5.83 -18.93
C LEU A 315 -8.16 -7.30 -18.82
N ALA A 316 -7.67 -8.08 -19.78
CA ALA A 316 -7.78 -9.52 -19.77
C ALA A 316 -6.41 -10.14 -19.51
N ILE A 317 -6.29 -10.83 -18.39
CA ILE A 317 -5.11 -11.64 -18.06
C ILE A 317 -5.39 -13.07 -18.48
N ILE A 318 -4.51 -13.61 -19.32
CA ILE A 318 -4.70 -14.92 -19.90
C ILE A 318 -3.45 -15.75 -19.65
N ASP A 319 -3.59 -16.78 -18.83
CA ASP A 319 -2.47 -17.63 -18.44
C ASP A 319 -2.00 -18.50 -19.61
N ASN A 320 -0.73 -18.32 -19.99
CA ASN A 320 0.02 -19.24 -20.84
C ASN A 320 -0.66 -19.54 -22.20
N ILE A 321 -0.76 -18.55 -23.08
CA ILE A 321 -1.37 -18.72 -24.41
C ILE A 321 -0.44 -19.37 -25.45
N GLY A 322 0.78 -19.77 -25.06
CA GLY A 322 1.81 -20.19 -26.00
C GLY A 322 2.38 -19.01 -26.81
N ASP A 323 3.46 -19.23 -27.55
CA ASP A 323 3.99 -18.22 -28.45
C ASP A 323 2.97 -17.93 -29.56
N THR A 324 2.70 -16.65 -29.82
CA THR A 324 1.91 -16.22 -30.98
C THR A 324 2.80 -16.30 -32.23
N GLU A 325 2.45 -17.14 -33.19
CA GLU A 325 3.11 -17.20 -34.52
C GLU A 325 3.02 -15.88 -35.29
#